data_AF-A0A285NAE4-F1
#
_entry.id   AF-A0A285NAE4-F1
#
_cell.length_a   1.000
_cell.length_b   1.000
_cell.length_c   1.000
_cell.angle_alpha   90.00
_cell.angle_beta   90.00
_cell.angle_gamma   90.00
#
_symmetry.space_group_name_H-M   'P 1'
#
loop_
_entity.id
_entity.type
_entity.pdbx_description
1 polymer ?
#
loop_
_entity_poly.entity_id
_entity_poly.type
_entity_poly.pdbx_seq_one_letter_code
_entity_poly.pdbx_strand_id
1 'polypeptide(L)'
;MASEPSDRNRAAEFDAPEAGERGIPFDAVCTGCGQVRVKRADEDPDNPTSFKHVCHKCQKSTWWNPIRTLTGLMRQNGHPAVEGGDRS
;
A
#
# COMPACT_ATOMS: atom_id res chain seq x y z
N MET A 1 -15.66 14.69 -17.75
CA MET A 1 -14.47 14.95 -16.90
C MET A 1 -14.29 13.71 -16.05
N ALA A 2 -13.26 12.89 -16.34
CA ALA A 2 -13.02 11.67 -15.58
C ALA A 2 -12.56 12.06 -14.18
N SER A 3 -13.37 11.78 -13.17
CA SER A 3 -13.02 11.99 -11.78
C SER A 3 -11.71 11.26 -11.50
N GLU A 4 -10.63 12.01 -11.31
CA GLU A 4 -9.42 11.49 -10.71
C GLU A 4 -9.84 10.70 -9.45
N PRO A 5 -9.17 9.58 -9.10
CA PRO A 5 -9.46 8.88 -7.84
C PRO A 5 -8.94 9.68 -6.63
N SER A 6 -9.32 10.96 -6.56
CA SER A 6 -8.85 12.02 -5.67
C SER A 6 -9.73 12.18 -4.41
N ASP A 7 -10.83 11.43 -4.30
CA ASP A 7 -11.68 11.43 -3.10
C ASP A 7 -11.20 10.45 -2.02
N ARG A 8 -10.21 9.59 -2.33
CA ARG A 8 -9.70 8.61 -1.35
C ARG A 8 -8.59 9.24 -0.52
N ASN A 9 -8.86 9.42 0.78
CA ASN A 9 -7.88 9.91 1.75
C ASN A 9 -6.82 8.83 2.03
N ARG A 10 -5.79 8.75 1.18
CA ARG A 10 -4.68 7.80 1.30
C ARG A 10 -3.99 7.86 2.67
N ALA A 11 -3.93 9.04 3.30
CA ALA A 11 -3.34 9.20 4.62
C ALA A 11 -4.18 8.50 5.71
N ALA A 12 -5.50 8.63 5.67
CA ALA A 12 -6.38 7.88 6.56
C ALA A 12 -6.34 6.37 6.27
N GLU A 13 -6.24 5.97 5.00
CA GLU A 13 -6.09 4.55 4.65
C GLU A 13 -4.77 3.98 5.17
N PHE A 14 -3.68 4.76 5.15
CA PHE A 14 -2.39 4.38 5.70
C PHE A 14 -2.40 4.25 7.22
N ASP A 15 -3.15 5.10 7.92
CA ASP A 15 -3.30 5.06 9.38
C ASP A 15 -4.20 3.89 9.84
N ALA A 16 -5.08 3.43 8.95
CA ALA A 16 -5.99 2.35 9.23
C ALA A 16 -5.23 1.00 9.41
N PRO A 17 -5.63 0.15 10.37
CA PRO A 17 -5.00 -1.14 10.60
C PRO A 17 -5.06 -2.06 9.38
N GLU A 18 -6.03 -1.84 8.47
CA GLU A 18 -6.17 -2.56 7.22
C GLU A 18 -5.04 -2.31 6.23
N ALA A 19 -4.28 -1.22 6.38
CA ALA A 19 -3.05 -1.04 5.62
C ALA A 19 -1.98 -2.02 6.08
N GLY A 20 -2.05 -2.58 7.29
CA GLY A 20 -0.99 -3.41 7.85
C GLY A 20 -0.05 -2.59 8.72
N GLU A 21 0.58 -3.25 9.68
CA GLU A 21 1.28 -2.58 10.78
C GLU A 21 2.71 -2.17 10.41
N ARG A 22 3.34 -2.86 9.46
CA ARG A 22 4.76 -2.72 9.12
C ARG A 22 5.01 -2.81 7.61
N GLY A 23 6.11 -2.23 7.16
CA GLY A 23 6.55 -2.25 5.77
C GLY A 23 6.27 -0.95 5.01
N ILE A 24 6.57 -0.98 3.72
CA ILE A 24 6.47 0.16 2.82
C ILE A 24 5.01 0.28 2.36
N PRO A 25 4.39 1.47 2.37
CA PRO A 25 3.06 1.66 1.83
C PRO A 25 3.07 1.66 0.30
N PHE A 26 2.12 0.92 -0.25
CA PHE A 26 1.83 0.81 -1.67
C PHE A 26 0.33 1.08 -1.88
N ASP A 27 0.00 1.78 -2.96
CA ASP A 27 -1.31 1.66 -3.57
C ASP A 27 -1.36 0.28 -4.23
N ALA A 28 -2.25 -0.59 -3.74
CA ALA A 28 -2.44 -1.94 -4.26
C ALA A 28 -3.86 -2.11 -4.77
N VAL A 29 -4.02 -2.85 -5.88
CA VAL A 29 -5.31 -3.17 -6.48
C VAL A 29 -5.69 -4.63 -6.19
N CYS A 30 -6.89 -4.82 -5.68
CA CYS A 30 -7.49 -6.14 -5.51
C CYS A 30 -7.75 -6.77 -6.88
N THR A 31 -7.15 -7.93 -7.14
CA THR A 31 -7.37 -8.68 -8.39
C THR A 31 -8.79 -9.26 -8.51
N GLY A 32 -9.50 -9.42 -7.39
CA GLY A 32 -10.87 -9.95 -7.38
C GLY A 32 -11.97 -8.93 -7.70
N CYS A 33 -11.83 -7.66 -7.29
CA CYS A 33 -12.87 -6.64 -7.49
C CYS A 33 -12.36 -5.30 -8.04
N GLY A 34 -11.07 -5.17 -8.32
CA GLY A 34 -10.45 -3.94 -8.83
C GLY A 34 -10.36 -2.81 -7.81
N GLN A 35 -10.68 -3.04 -6.54
CA GLN A 35 -10.58 -2.00 -5.51
C GLN A 35 -9.12 -1.66 -5.24
N VAL A 36 -8.78 -0.37 -5.31
CA VAL A 36 -7.47 0.14 -4.89
C VAL A 36 -7.55 0.56 -3.43
N ARG A 37 -6.52 0.21 -2.64
CA ARG A 37 -6.35 0.62 -1.24
C ARG A 37 -4.87 0.74 -0.92
N VAL A 38 -4.54 1.59 0.05
CA VAL A 38 -3.21 1.59 0.65
C VAL A 38 -3.01 0.30 1.44
N LYS A 39 -1.87 -0.34 1.20
CA LYS A 39 -1.40 -1.55 1.88
C LYS A 39 0.09 -1.40 2.18
N ARG A 40 0.54 -1.93 3.30
CA ARG A 40 1.92 -1.98 3.74
C ARG A 40 2.39 -3.41 3.58
N ALA A 41 3.54 -3.56 2.96
CA ALA A 41 4.19 -4.84 2.80
C ALA A 41 5.70 -4.67 2.95
N ASP A 42 6.37 -5.71 3.44
CA ASP A 42 7.84 -5.78 3.51
C ASP A 42 8.42 -6.19 2.14
N GLU A 43 7.85 -5.63 1.08
CA GLU A 43 8.22 -5.90 -0.30
C GLU A 43 9.25 -4.89 -0.78
N ASP A 44 10.04 -5.30 -1.77
CA ASP A 44 11.01 -4.42 -2.40
C ASP A 44 10.30 -3.21 -3.04
N PRO A 45 10.68 -1.97 -2.70
CA PRO A 45 10.00 -0.78 -3.20
C PRO A 45 10.17 -0.59 -4.71
N ASP A 46 11.26 -1.11 -5.28
CA ASP A 46 11.60 -1.05 -6.70
C ASP A 46 11.00 -2.22 -7.48
N ASN A 47 10.73 -3.35 -6.80
CA ASN A 47 10.08 -4.51 -7.40
C ASN A 47 9.02 -5.15 -6.48
N PRO A 48 7.89 -4.47 -6.24
CA PRO A 48 6.89 -4.97 -5.30
C PRO A 48 6.09 -6.12 -5.93
N THR A 49 6.00 -7.26 -5.23
CA THR A 49 5.29 -8.43 -5.75
C THR A 49 3.84 -8.50 -5.26
N SER A 50 3.02 -9.29 -5.96
CA SER A 50 1.63 -9.52 -5.55
C SER A 50 1.57 -10.26 -4.22
N PHE A 51 0.82 -9.72 -3.25
CA PHE A 51 0.67 -10.33 -1.93
C PHE A 51 -0.80 -10.66 -1.64
N LYS A 52 -1.03 -11.64 -0.75
CA LYS A 52 -2.37 -12.06 -0.37
C LYS A 52 -2.84 -11.30 0.86
N HIS A 53 -3.96 -10.58 0.74
CA HIS A 53 -4.57 -9.83 1.84
C HIS A 53 -6.10 -9.89 1.78
N VAL A 54 -6.76 -9.73 2.92
CA VAL A 54 -8.21 -9.54 3.00
C VAL A 54 -8.66 -8.32 2.21
N CYS A 55 -9.68 -8.51 1.38
CA CYS A 55 -10.44 -7.44 0.75
C CYS A 55 -11.80 -7.33 1.42
N HIS A 56 -12.09 -6.20 2.07
CA HIS A 56 -13.35 -5.95 2.77
C HIS A 56 -14.56 -5.88 1.81
N LYS A 57 -14.34 -5.50 0.55
CA LYS A 57 -15.40 -5.52 -0.47
C LYS A 57 -15.73 -6.93 -0.95
N CYS A 58 -14.73 -7.79 -1.08
CA CYS A 58 -14.94 -9.19 -1.45
C CYS A 58 -15.23 -10.11 -0.25
N GLN A 59 -15.02 -9.61 0.98
CA GLN A 59 -15.07 -10.35 2.24
C GLN A 59 -14.23 -11.64 2.24
N LYS A 60 -13.14 -11.66 1.47
CA LYS A 60 -12.24 -12.82 1.35
C LYS A 60 -10.80 -12.39 1.14
N SER A 61 -9.87 -13.28 1.48
CA SER A 61 -8.46 -13.14 1.16
C SER A 61 -8.26 -13.27 -0.35
N THR A 62 -7.70 -12.25 -0.96
CA THR A 62 -7.48 -12.16 -2.39
C THR A 62 -6.07 -11.65 -2.66
N TRP A 63 -5.63 -11.74 -3.91
CA TRP A 63 -4.35 -11.22 -4.33
C TRP A 63 -4.47 -9.73 -4.59
N TRP A 64 -3.52 -8.97 -4.06
CA TRP A 64 -3.39 -7.55 -4.23
C TRP A 64 -2.12 -7.27 -5.02
N ASN A 65 -2.28 -6.59 -6.15
CA ASN A 65 -1.15 -6.21 -7.00
C ASN A 65 -0.74 -4.78 -6.62
N PRO A 66 0.48 -4.57 -6.12
CA PRO A 66 1.00 -3.22 -5.94
C PRO A 66 1.11 -2.53 -7.31
N ILE A 67 0.57 -1.34 -7.42
CA ILE A 67 0.59 -0.54 -8.66
C ILE A 67 1.41 0.73 -8.50
N ARG A 68 1.64 1.18 -7.26
CA ARG A 68 2.46 2.36 -6.97
C ARG A 68 2.97 2.35 -5.54
N THR A 69 4.27 2.55 -5.37
CA THR A 69 4.88 2.76 -4.06
C THR A 69 4.57 4.18 -3.55
N LEU A 70 4.14 4.31 -2.30
CA LEU A 70 3.79 5.57 -1.64
C LEU A 70 4.88 6.03 -0.67
N THR A 71 6.15 6.01 -1.09
CA THR A 71 7.30 6.42 -0.24
C THR A 71 7.17 7.84 0.31
N GLY A 72 6.51 8.74 -0.42
CA GLY A 72 6.20 10.11 0.03
C GLY A 72 5.21 10.20 1.19
N LEU A 73 4.43 9.14 1.47
CA LEU A 73 3.52 9.11 2.62
C LEU A 73 4.28 8.87 3.94
N MET A 74 5.35 8.05 3.92
CA MET A 74 6.17 7.79 5.11
C MET A 74 6.87 9.05 5.62
N ARG A 75 7.38 9.90 4.71
CA ARG A 75 8.04 11.17 5.05
C ARG A 75 7.09 12.17 5.72
N GLN A 76 5.79 12.15 5.40
CA GLN A 76 4.80 13.06 5.95
C GLN A 76 4.28 12.62 7.33
N ASN A 77 4.36 11.32 7.64
CA ASN A 77 3.94 10.74 8.91
C ASN A 77 5.09 10.52 9.90
N GLY A 78 6.26 11.14 9.69
CA GLY A 78 7.38 11.12 10.65
C GLY A 78 8.05 9.76 10.87
N HIS A 79 7.78 8.75 10.02
CA HIS A 79 8.45 7.46 10.10
C HIS A 79 9.76 7.50 9.30
N PRO A 80 10.90 7.07 9.87
CA PRO A 80 12.15 7.04 9.14
C PRO A 80 12.01 6.05 7.98
N ALA A 81 12.37 6.50 6.78
CA ALA A 81 12.53 5.62 5.63
C ALA A 81 13.53 4.54 6.03
N VAL A 82 13.21 3.28 5.75
CA VAL A 82 14.14 2.16 5.93
C VAL A 82 15.30 2.38 4.95
N GLU A 83 16.34 3.07 5.38
CA GLU A 83 17.58 3.20 4.63
C GLU A 83 18.24 1.82 4.62
N GLY A 84 18.25 1.19 3.44
CA GLY A 84 18.96 -0.05 3.19
C GLY A 84 20.42 0.12 3.60
N GLY A 85 20.84 -0.70 4.57
CA GLY A 85 22.16 -0.63 5.17
C GLY A 85 23.27 -0.77 4.15
N ASP A 86 24.10 0.26 4.07
CA ASP A 86 25.42 0.24 3.45
C ASP A 86 26.28 -0.81 4.16
N ARG A 87 26.73 -1.79 3.38
CA ARG A 87 27.50 -2.95 3.83
C ARG A 87 28.97 -2.69 3.53
N SER A 88 29.72 -2.23 4.54
CA SER A 88 31.18 -2.14 4.52
C SER A 88 31.82 -3.33 5.22
#